data_AF-A0A4Q7N1N6-F1
#
_entry.id   AF-A0A4Q7N1N6-F1
#
_cell.length_a   1.000
_cell.length_b   1.000
_cell.length_c   1.000
_cell.angle_alpha   90.00
_cell.angle_beta   90.00
_cell.angle_gamma   90.00
#
_symmetry.space_group_name_H-M   'P 1'
#
loop_
_entity.id
_entity.type
_entity.pdbx_description
1 polymer ?
#
loop_
_entity_poly.entity_id
_entity_poly.type
_entity_poly.pdbx_seq_one_letter_code
_entity_poly.pdbx_strand_id
1 'polypeptide(L)'
;MNPLPIDVVSVQSQVVYGRVGNSVAVPTLEALGLSVAAVPTVLFSNTPHYPSMHGGAVPVEWFTGYLHDLAARGALHALRAVLVGYLGGPAQAGALVGWLAERLRQQPGVRIVVDPVLGDHDHGIYVDTGLVEAYRRDILPLADGLTPNGFELAQLTGLPVSNTDDVIAAARTLLTGRTEWVAVTSAAPDSCASDEMQVVLVTRAQAEVITHPRVALAPKGTGDMFCAALTGHWLNGASLPEAAAMACAQLVQVLRRTSRAQCDELLLPPVCRQGAAHGLGQGPEQGSAHCSMHEVAQESTHEAAHDSAQEAPAPAFLRHFTYQICD
;
A
#
# COMPACT_ATOMS: atom_id res chain seq x y z
N MET A 1 25.48 21.15 1.99
CA MET A 1 25.14 19.85 2.61
C MET A 1 24.82 18.89 1.48
N ASN A 2 25.32 17.64 1.53
CA ASN A 2 24.92 16.59 0.60
C ASN A 2 23.62 15.97 1.14
N PRO A 3 22.48 16.11 0.43
CA PRO A 3 21.21 15.62 0.93
C PRO A 3 21.17 14.09 0.90
N LEU A 4 20.39 13.50 1.80
CA LEU A 4 20.02 12.08 1.74
C LEU A 4 19.26 11.85 0.40
N PRO A 5 19.73 10.96 -0.49
CA PRO A 5 19.00 10.64 -1.71
C PRO A 5 17.76 9.82 -1.39
N ILE A 6 16.62 10.18 -1.98
CA ILE A 6 15.35 9.47 -1.86
C ILE A 6 14.97 8.90 -3.21
N ASP A 7 14.77 7.58 -3.30
CA ASP A 7 14.28 6.90 -4.49
C ASP A 7 12.76 7.06 -4.64
N VAL A 8 12.03 6.98 -3.52
CA VAL A 8 10.57 6.93 -3.49
C VAL A 8 10.00 7.88 -2.44
N VAL A 9 9.02 8.71 -2.84
CA VAL A 9 8.15 9.41 -1.89
C VAL A 9 6.84 8.63 -1.78
N SER A 10 6.48 8.18 -0.57
CA SER A 10 5.24 7.43 -0.33
C SER A 10 4.23 8.28 0.45
N VAL A 11 3.15 8.69 -0.23
CA VAL A 11 2.11 9.57 0.29
C VAL A 11 0.85 8.76 0.61
N GLN A 12 0.74 8.30 1.86
CA GLN A 12 -0.27 7.33 2.29
C GLN A 12 -0.64 7.50 3.76
N SER A 13 -1.58 6.72 4.26
CA SER A 13 -1.90 6.65 5.69
C SER A 13 -0.72 6.11 6.51
N GLN A 14 -0.72 6.37 7.82
CA GLN A 14 0.22 5.77 8.75
C GLN A 14 -0.49 5.33 10.03
N VAL A 15 -0.15 4.15 10.53
CA VAL A 15 -0.66 3.60 11.79
C VAL A 15 0.48 3.32 12.77
N VAL A 16 0.21 3.52 14.07
CA VAL A 16 1.14 3.15 15.15
C VAL A 16 1.18 1.63 15.33
N TYR A 17 0.02 0.98 15.33
CA TYR A 17 -0.16 -0.46 15.39
C TYR A 17 -0.87 -0.96 14.13
N GLY A 18 -0.29 -1.99 13.51
CA GLY A 18 -0.79 -2.60 12.27
C GLY A 18 0.06 -2.32 11.04
N ARG A 19 -0.33 -2.89 9.90
CA ARG A 19 0.43 -2.87 8.64
C ARG A 19 -0.41 -2.42 7.44
N VAL A 20 -0.79 -1.16 7.46
CA VAL A 20 -1.45 -0.47 6.33
C VAL A 20 -0.70 0.80 5.95
N GLY A 21 -0.94 1.31 4.74
CA GLY A 21 -0.30 2.49 4.18
C GLY A 21 1.23 2.44 4.30
N ASN A 22 1.81 3.54 4.76
CA ASN A 22 3.26 3.66 4.97
C ASN A 22 3.82 2.64 5.97
N SER A 23 3.02 2.14 6.92
CA SER A 23 3.47 1.14 7.91
C SER A 23 3.76 -0.24 7.28
N VAL A 24 3.31 -0.48 6.04
CA VAL A 24 3.66 -1.66 5.23
C VAL A 24 4.43 -1.30 3.96
N ALA A 25 4.13 -0.18 3.31
CA ALA A 25 4.77 0.23 2.06
C ALA A 25 6.27 0.55 2.24
N VAL A 26 6.61 1.33 3.28
CA VAL A 26 8.00 1.72 3.57
C VAL A 26 8.91 0.50 3.78
N PRO A 27 8.62 -0.42 4.73
CA PRO A 27 9.47 -1.59 4.95
C PRO A 27 9.51 -2.54 3.73
N THR A 28 8.44 -2.61 2.94
CA THR A 28 8.44 -3.38 1.68
C THR A 28 9.44 -2.81 0.67
N LEU A 29 9.46 -1.49 0.48
CA LEU A 29 10.38 -0.81 -0.42
C LEU A 29 11.82 -0.83 0.10
N GLU A 30 12.02 -0.64 1.40
CA GLU A 30 13.35 -0.73 2.03
C GLU A 30 13.94 -2.14 1.94
N ALA A 31 13.10 -3.18 2.02
CA ALA A 31 13.52 -4.57 1.78
C ALA A 31 14.02 -4.80 0.35
N LEU A 32 13.62 -3.95 -0.60
CA LEU A 32 14.08 -3.94 -1.99
C LEU A 32 15.25 -2.98 -2.21
N GLY A 33 15.83 -2.44 -1.14
CA GLY A 33 17.02 -1.58 -1.19
C GLY A 33 16.74 -0.13 -1.60
N LEU A 34 15.48 0.31 -1.59
CA LEU A 34 15.09 1.67 -1.97
C LEU A 34 15.03 2.58 -0.76
N SER A 35 15.52 3.82 -0.90
CA SER A 35 15.34 4.85 0.12
C SER A 35 13.98 5.53 -0.03
N VAL A 36 13.23 5.62 1.07
CA VAL A 36 11.84 6.08 1.07
C VAL A 36 11.63 7.28 1.99
N ALA A 37 10.98 8.32 1.49
CA ALA A 37 10.40 9.38 2.29
C ALA A 37 8.90 9.13 2.48
N ALA A 38 8.48 8.82 3.71
CA ALA A 38 7.08 8.65 4.06
C ALA A 38 6.43 10.02 4.37
N VAL A 39 5.35 10.34 3.66
CA VAL A 39 4.53 11.53 3.91
C VAL A 39 3.16 11.06 4.39
N PRO A 40 2.86 11.13 5.71
CA PRO A 40 1.60 10.65 6.24
C PRO A 40 0.45 11.59 5.87
N THR A 41 -0.65 11.02 5.39
CA THR A 41 -1.91 11.73 5.12
C THR A 41 -2.82 11.73 6.35
N VAL A 42 -2.82 10.62 7.07
CA VAL A 42 -3.44 10.44 8.37
C VAL A 42 -2.45 9.77 9.31
N LEU A 43 -2.58 10.03 10.61
CA LEU A 43 -1.87 9.29 11.64
C LEU A 43 -2.90 8.74 12.62
N PHE A 44 -3.05 7.42 12.62
CA PHE A 44 -3.98 6.72 13.50
C PHE A 44 -3.26 5.76 14.44
N SER A 45 -3.88 5.42 15.55
CA SER A 45 -3.38 4.38 16.46
C SER A 45 -3.36 3.01 15.75
N ASN A 46 -4.39 2.71 14.99
CA ASN A 46 -4.62 1.44 14.29
C ASN A 46 -5.74 1.64 13.26
N THR A 47 -6.07 0.60 12.52
CA THR A 47 -7.19 0.58 11.56
C THR A 47 -8.57 0.58 12.25
N PRO A 48 -9.64 1.03 11.56
CA PRO A 48 -10.99 1.16 12.14
C PRO A 48 -11.68 -0.15 12.55
N HIS A 49 -11.14 -1.31 12.19
CA HIS A 49 -11.75 -2.60 12.52
C HIS A 49 -11.55 -3.01 13.99
N TYR A 50 -10.64 -2.35 14.71
CA TYR A 50 -10.46 -2.56 16.15
C TYR A 50 -11.53 -1.83 16.97
N PRO A 51 -11.84 -2.28 18.20
CA PRO A 51 -12.87 -1.67 19.05
C PRO A 51 -12.63 -0.19 19.40
N SER A 52 -11.38 0.27 19.32
CA SER A 52 -11.03 1.67 19.56
C SER A 52 -10.01 2.15 18.54
N MET A 53 -10.07 3.43 18.21
CA MET A 53 -9.17 4.08 17.27
C MET A 53 -9.03 5.54 17.66
N HIS A 54 -7.79 6.04 17.62
CA HIS A 54 -7.45 7.43 17.90
C HIS A 54 -6.60 8.01 16.78
N GLY A 55 -6.54 9.33 16.70
CA GLY A 55 -5.78 10.05 15.68
C GLY A 55 -6.68 10.76 14.69
N GLY A 56 -6.11 11.14 13.55
CA GLY A 56 -6.84 11.95 12.57
C GLY A 56 -6.03 12.26 11.32
N ALA A 57 -6.66 13.03 10.44
CA ALA A 57 -5.97 13.58 9.29
C ALA A 57 -4.86 14.54 9.71
N VAL A 58 -3.70 14.42 9.03
CA VAL A 58 -2.61 15.38 9.18
C VAL A 58 -3.11 16.75 8.69
N PRO A 59 -2.94 17.83 9.48
CA PRO A 59 -3.33 19.17 9.05
C PRO A 59 -2.74 19.52 7.69
N VAL A 60 -3.54 20.12 6.80
CA VAL A 60 -3.10 20.41 5.41
C VAL A 60 -1.85 21.30 5.35
N GLU A 61 -1.68 22.20 6.33
CA GLU A 61 -0.48 23.03 6.47
C GLU A 61 0.76 22.17 6.69
N TRP A 62 0.68 21.17 7.58
CA TRP A 62 1.78 20.26 7.86
C TRP A 62 2.07 19.37 6.65
N PHE A 63 1.03 18.80 6.04
CA PHE A 63 1.14 17.97 4.84
C PHE A 63 1.84 18.72 3.69
N THR A 64 1.43 19.96 3.43
CA THR A 64 2.05 20.83 2.42
C THR A 64 3.50 21.17 2.80
N GLY A 65 3.75 21.46 4.07
CA GLY A 65 5.09 21.71 4.61
C GLY A 65 6.03 20.54 4.36
N TYR A 66 5.62 19.30 4.64
CA TYR A 66 6.42 18.10 4.41
C TYR A 66 6.83 17.93 2.95
N LEU A 67 5.87 18.07 2.03
CA LEU A 67 6.11 17.99 0.59
C LEU A 67 7.07 19.09 0.09
N HIS A 68 6.91 20.31 0.60
CA HIS A 68 7.77 21.44 0.26
C HIS A 68 9.18 21.28 0.83
N ASP A 69 9.31 20.87 2.09
CA ASP A 69 10.62 20.72 2.73
C ASP A 69 11.46 19.62 2.11
N LEU A 70 10.86 18.50 1.66
CA LEU A 70 11.58 17.48 0.89
C LEU A 70 12.29 18.09 -0.34
N ALA A 71 11.59 18.96 -1.07
CA ALA A 71 12.16 19.68 -2.21
C ALA A 71 13.23 20.70 -1.75
N ALA A 72 12.93 21.49 -0.71
CA ALA A 72 13.82 22.53 -0.20
C ALA A 72 15.11 21.99 0.45
N ARG A 73 15.14 20.72 0.85
CA ARG A 73 16.35 20.03 1.31
C ARG A 73 17.18 19.43 0.15
N GLY A 74 16.69 19.47 -1.09
CA GLY A 74 17.36 18.85 -2.24
C GLY A 74 17.28 17.31 -2.24
N ALA A 75 16.40 16.71 -1.43
CA ALA A 75 16.28 15.26 -1.27
C ALA A 75 15.72 14.58 -2.54
N LEU A 76 14.98 15.32 -3.37
CA LEU A 76 14.26 14.79 -4.53
C LEU A 76 15.11 14.68 -5.80
N HIS A 77 16.42 14.97 -5.76
CA HIS A 77 17.27 14.91 -6.96
C HIS A 77 17.40 13.48 -7.54
N ALA A 78 17.28 12.46 -6.69
CA ALA A 78 17.35 11.04 -7.05
C ALA A 78 15.95 10.39 -7.14
N LEU A 79 14.88 11.17 -7.08
CA LEU A 79 13.51 10.67 -7.04
C LEU A 79 13.17 9.90 -8.32
N ARG A 80 12.71 8.66 -8.14
CA ARG A 80 12.33 7.76 -9.25
C ARG A 80 10.84 7.50 -9.29
N ALA A 81 10.17 7.46 -8.13
CA ALA A 81 8.73 7.29 -8.05
C ALA A 81 8.07 8.05 -6.90
N VAL A 82 6.79 8.35 -7.07
CA VAL A 82 5.87 8.75 -6.00
C VAL A 82 4.74 7.72 -5.93
N LEU A 83 4.50 7.18 -4.75
CA LEU A 83 3.31 6.36 -4.47
C LEU A 83 2.26 7.24 -3.82
N VAL A 84 1.03 7.11 -4.27
CA VAL A 84 -0.14 7.79 -3.69
C VAL A 84 -1.12 6.71 -3.27
N GLY A 85 -1.52 6.71 -2.00
CA GLY A 85 -2.54 5.81 -1.45
C GLY A 85 -3.60 6.62 -0.69
N TYR A 86 -4.11 6.07 0.41
CA TYR A 86 -5.16 6.72 1.21
C TYR A 86 -4.86 8.20 1.53
N LEU A 87 -5.82 9.09 1.22
CA LEU A 87 -5.75 10.53 1.51
C LEU A 87 -6.75 10.91 2.61
N GLY A 88 -6.36 11.84 3.49
CA GLY A 88 -7.19 12.28 4.61
C GLY A 88 -8.33 13.25 4.25
N GLY A 89 -8.42 13.68 2.98
CA GLY A 89 -9.53 14.49 2.48
C GLY A 89 -9.19 15.37 1.27
N PRO A 90 -10.18 16.10 0.71
CA PRO A 90 -10.03 16.87 -0.53
C PRO A 90 -8.95 17.96 -0.49
N ALA A 91 -8.72 18.58 0.67
CA ALA A 91 -7.68 19.62 0.81
C ALA A 91 -6.27 19.05 0.61
N GLN A 92 -5.99 17.84 1.12
CA GLN A 92 -4.73 17.16 0.88
C GLN A 92 -4.59 16.73 -0.57
N ALA A 93 -5.67 16.25 -1.21
CA ALA A 93 -5.68 15.93 -2.63
C ALA A 93 -5.28 17.14 -3.49
N GLY A 94 -5.87 18.32 -3.23
CA GLY A 94 -5.50 19.54 -3.94
C GLY A 94 -4.03 19.95 -3.74
N ALA A 95 -3.53 19.88 -2.51
CA ALA A 95 -2.12 20.17 -2.22
C ALA A 95 -1.17 19.17 -2.92
N LEU A 96 -1.53 17.89 -2.93
CA LEU A 96 -0.76 16.83 -3.58
C LEU A 96 -0.73 17.03 -5.10
N VAL A 97 -1.86 17.31 -5.73
CA VAL A 97 -1.96 17.57 -7.19
C VAL A 97 -1.04 18.72 -7.60
N GLY A 98 -1.08 19.83 -6.86
CA GLY A 98 -0.20 20.98 -7.13
C GLY A 98 1.28 20.62 -7.01
N TRP A 99 1.64 19.85 -5.98
CA TRP A 99 3.02 19.39 -5.80
C TRP A 99 3.45 18.41 -6.90
N LEU A 100 2.62 17.43 -7.25
CA LEU A 100 2.88 16.44 -8.31
C LEU A 100 3.07 17.11 -9.67
N ALA A 101 2.20 18.06 -10.04
CA ALA A 101 2.32 18.82 -11.29
C ALA A 101 3.66 19.56 -11.37
N GLU A 102 4.08 20.20 -10.28
CA GLU A 102 5.37 20.88 -10.20
C GLU A 102 6.55 19.89 -10.24
N ARG A 103 6.43 18.71 -9.60
CA ARG A 103 7.45 17.65 -9.72
C ARG A 103 7.59 17.16 -11.14
N LEU A 104 6.47 16.86 -11.82
CA LEU A 104 6.47 16.40 -13.21
C LEU A 104 7.05 17.45 -14.17
N ARG A 105 6.84 18.75 -13.90
CA ARG A 105 7.46 19.83 -14.68
C ARG A 105 8.98 19.87 -14.50
N GLN A 106 9.48 19.60 -13.30
CA GLN A 106 10.92 19.62 -13.01
C GLN A 106 11.63 18.31 -13.36
N GLN A 107 10.94 17.18 -13.25
CA GLN A 107 11.44 15.82 -13.44
C GLN A 107 10.42 14.97 -14.20
N PRO A 108 10.26 15.15 -15.53
CA PRO A 108 9.21 14.45 -16.30
C PRO A 108 9.27 12.92 -16.25
N GLY A 109 10.44 12.36 -15.92
CA GLY A 109 10.66 10.91 -15.82
C GLY A 109 10.33 10.28 -14.46
N VAL A 110 9.92 11.06 -13.45
CA VAL A 110 9.44 10.49 -12.17
C VAL A 110 8.15 9.72 -12.40
N ARG A 111 8.06 8.50 -11.88
CA ARG A 111 6.87 7.66 -12.03
C ARG A 111 5.85 7.97 -10.94
N ILE A 112 4.59 8.17 -11.29
CA ILE A 112 3.50 8.35 -10.33
C ILE A 112 2.64 7.09 -10.33
N VAL A 113 2.63 6.37 -9.20
CA VAL A 113 1.82 5.17 -9.01
C VAL A 113 0.73 5.47 -8.00
N VAL A 114 -0.53 5.28 -8.40
CA VAL A 114 -1.68 5.61 -7.58
C VAL A 114 -2.45 4.34 -7.22
N ASP A 115 -2.56 4.09 -5.93
CA ASP A 115 -3.50 3.15 -5.34
C ASP A 115 -4.76 3.94 -4.93
N PRO A 116 -5.85 3.89 -5.71
CA PRO A 116 -7.03 4.71 -5.49
C PRO A 116 -7.88 4.11 -4.37
N VAL A 117 -7.38 4.22 -3.12
CA VAL A 117 -8.02 3.67 -1.92
C VAL A 117 -9.37 4.37 -1.68
N LEU A 118 -10.44 3.79 -2.21
CA LEU A 118 -11.81 4.33 -2.12
C LEU A 118 -12.74 3.43 -1.33
N GLY A 119 -12.54 2.11 -1.41
CA GLY A 119 -13.56 1.15 -0.99
C GLY A 119 -13.19 -0.30 -1.29
N ASP A 120 -13.97 -1.22 -0.74
CA ASP A 120 -13.95 -2.63 -1.13
C ASP A 120 -15.38 -3.19 -1.23
N HIS A 121 -15.53 -4.40 -1.76
CA HIS A 121 -16.85 -5.03 -1.92
C HIS A 121 -17.54 -5.34 -0.57
N ASP A 122 -16.77 -5.49 0.51
CA ASP A 122 -17.29 -5.89 1.82
C ASP A 122 -17.81 -4.68 2.61
N HIS A 123 -17.20 -3.50 2.44
CA HIS A 123 -17.45 -2.29 3.25
C HIS A 123 -17.96 -1.11 2.43
N GLY A 124 -18.04 -1.21 1.11
CA GLY A 124 -18.43 -0.12 0.23
C GLY A 124 -17.42 1.03 0.22
N ILE A 125 -17.89 2.24 -0.11
CA ILE A 125 -17.06 3.45 -0.08
C ILE A 125 -16.86 3.89 1.37
N TYR A 126 -15.61 3.98 1.82
CA TYR A 126 -15.26 4.48 3.16
C TYR A 126 -14.49 5.81 3.12
N VAL A 127 -14.53 6.53 2.00
CA VAL A 127 -13.94 7.86 1.82
C VAL A 127 -14.99 8.93 1.50
N ASP A 128 -14.62 10.19 1.73
CA ASP A 128 -15.42 11.35 1.36
C ASP A 128 -15.76 11.35 -0.14
N THR A 129 -17.02 11.63 -0.51
CA THR A 129 -17.47 11.63 -1.91
C THR A 129 -16.73 12.65 -2.77
N GLY A 130 -16.29 13.77 -2.18
CA GLY A 130 -15.44 14.76 -2.84
C GLY A 130 -14.04 14.22 -3.19
N LEU A 131 -13.59 13.16 -2.52
CA LEU A 131 -12.30 12.52 -2.80
C LEU A 131 -12.36 11.68 -4.08
N VAL A 132 -13.48 10.99 -4.34
CA VAL A 132 -13.68 10.21 -5.58
C VAL A 132 -13.55 11.11 -6.81
N GLU A 133 -14.21 12.26 -6.79
CA GLU A 133 -14.13 13.25 -7.88
C GLU A 133 -12.74 13.87 -8.01
N ALA A 134 -12.06 14.15 -6.89
CA ALA A 134 -10.68 14.63 -6.90
C ALA A 134 -9.73 13.59 -7.52
N TYR A 135 -9.92 12.30 -7.22
CA TYR A 135 -9.14 11.24 -7.86
C TYR A 135 -9.34 11.25 -9.37
N ARG A 136 -10.59 11.16 -9.84
CA ARG A 136 -10.91 11.08 -11.27
C ARG A 136 -10.40 12.30 -12.04
N ARG A 137 -10.66 13.51 -11.53
CA ARG A 137 -10.40 14.74 -12.27
C ARG A 137 -8.95 15.20 -12.17
N ASP A 138 -8.31 15.04 -11.01
CA ASP A 138 -7.08 15.76 -10.70
C ASP A 138 -5.88 14.84 -10.46
N ILE A 139 -6.07 13.65 -9.86
CA ILE A 139 -4.96 12.74 -9.50
C ILE A 139 -4.68 11.73 -10.62
N LEU A 140 -5.71 11.01 -11.11
CA LEU A 140 -5.54 9.98 -12.14
C LEU A 140 -4.85 10.49 -13.41
N PRO A 141 -5.11 11.71 -13.92
CA PRO A 141 -4.41 12.23 -15.10
C PRO A 141 -2.89 12.41 -14.93
N LEU A 142 -2.39 12.45 -13.69
CA LEU A 142 -0.97 12.57 -13.38
C LEU A 142 -0.28 11.20 -13.20
N ALA A 143 -1.05 10.10 -13.16
CA ALA A 143 -0.53 8.77 -12.90
C ALA A 143 0.14 8.15 -14.14
N ASP A 144 1.23 7.43 -13.91
CA ASP A 144 1.82 6.48 -14.87
C ASP A 144 1.20 5.08 -14.69
N GLY A 145 0.80 4.74 -13.47
CA GLY A 145 0.30 3.42 -13.11
C GLY A 145 -0.77 3.46 -12.03
N LEU A 146 -1.76 2.56 -12.13
CA LEU A 146 -2.86 2.45 -11.18
C LEU A 146 -2.97 1.03 -10.60
N THR A 147 -3.32 0.90 -9.32
CA THR A 147 -3.50 -0.41 -8.66
C THR A 147 -4.89 -0.63 -8.03
N PRO A 148 -6.01 -0.28 -8.69
CA PRO A 148 -7.34 -0.43 -8.08
C PRO A 148 -7.64 -1.90 -7.80
N ASN A 149 -8.48 -2.17 -6.80
CA ASN A 149 -9.21 -3.42 -6.74
C ASN A 149 -10.42 -3.42 -7.71
N GLY A 150 -11.10 -4.56 -7.89
CA GLY A 150 -12.28 -4.66 -8.75
C GLY A 150 -13.40 -3.66 -8.41
N PHE A 151 -13.69 -3.47 -7.13
CA PHE A 151 -14.69 -2.50 -6.65
C PHE A 151 -14.30 -1.08 -7.02
N GLU A 152 -13.05 -0.69 -6.75
CA GLU A 152 -12.53 0.64 -7.06
C GLU A 152 -12.50 0.89 -8.57
N LEU A 153 -12.19 -0.12 -9.38
CA LEU A 153 -12.25 0.00 -10.84
C LEU A 153 -13.67 0.28 -11.33
N ALA A 154 -14.67 -0.46 -10.82
CA ALA A 154 -16.07 -0.23 -11.14
C ALA A 154 -16.51 1.17 -10.72
N GLN A 155 -16.09 1.60 -9.53
CA GLN A 155 -16.36 2.95 -9.05
C GLN A 155 -15.71 3.98 -9.97
N LEU A 156 -14.43 3.89 -10.29
CA LEU A 156 -13.73 4.89 -11.09
C LEU A 156 -14.30 5.00 -12.51
N THR A 157 -14.68 3.89 -13.13
CA THR A 157 -15.08 3.82 -14.55
C THR A 157 -16.58 3.88 -14.77
N GLY A 158 -17.39 3.53 -13.77
CA GLY A 158 -18.83 3.31 -13.92
C GLY A 158 -19.19 2.09 -14.80
N LEU A 159 -18.23 1.21 -15.05
CA LEU A 159 -18.39 0.03 -15.90
C LEU A 159 -18.48 -1.26 -15.05
N PRO A 160 -19.13 -2.32 -15.58
CA PRO A 160 -19.15 -3.63 -14.93
C PRO A 160 -17.74 -4.23 -14.86
N VAL A 161 -17.52 -5.11 -13.88
CA VAL A 161 -16.26 -5.82 -13.63
C VAL A 161 -16.51 -7.29 -13.25
N SER A 162 -17.53 -7.90 -13.86
CA SER A 162 -18.08 -9.20 -13.45
C SER A 162 -17.21 -10.40 -13.88
N ASN A 163 -16.36 -10.21 -14.88
CA ASN A 163 -15.44 -11.22 -15.40
C ASN A 163 -14.13 -10.55 -15.87
N THR A 164 -13.13 -11.35 -16.25
CA THR A 164 -11.82 -10.86 -16.69
C THR A 164 -11.91 -9.92 -17.91
N ASP A 165 -12.79 -10.20 -18.88
CA ASP A 165 -12.94 -9.34 -20.07
C ASP A 165 -13.54 -7.97 -19.73
N ASP A 166 -14.53 -7.95 -18.83
CA ASP A 166 -15.11 -6.71 -18.29
C ASP A 166 -14.03 -5.88 -17.57
N VAL A 167 -13.21 -6.52 -16.73
CA VAL A 167 -12.09 -5.88 -16.03
C VAL A 167 -11.09 -5.28 -17.01
N ILE A 168 -10.71 -6.01 -18.07
CA ILE A 168 -9.80 -5.52 -19.10
C ILE A 168 -10.41 -4.31 -19.83
N ALA A 169 -11.69 -4.40 -20.21
CA ALA A 169 -12.39 -3.32 -20.90
C ALA A 169 -12.47 -2.06 -20.03
N ALA A 170 -12.86 -2.20 -18.77
CA ALA A 170 -12.94 -1.10 -17.81
C ALA A 170 -11.56 -0.46 -17.58
N ALA A 171 -10.53 -1.27 -17.30
CA ALA A 171 -9.17 -0.78 -17.08
C ALA A 171 -8.60 -0.02 -18.28
N ARG A 172 -8.90 -0.48 -19.51
CA ARG A 172 -8.47 0.22 -20.74
C ARG A 172 -9.02 1.64 -20.86
N THR A 173 -10.18 1.94 -20.28
CA THR A 173 -10.73 3.31 -20.29
C THR A 173 -9.90 4.28 -19.45
N LEU A 174 -9.15 3.78 -18.46
CA LEU A 174 -8.26 4.58 -17.63
C LEU A 174 -6.88 4.82 -18.27
N LEU A 175 -6.54 4.09 -19.34
CA LEU A 175 -5.26 4.18 -20.05
C LEU A 175 -5.18 5.39 -21.00
N THR A 176 -5.53 6.56 -20.49
CA THR A 176 -5.49 7.84 -21.22
C THR A 176 -4.33 8.71 -20.74
N GLY A 177 -3.88 9.65 -21.56
CA GLY A 177 -2.80 10.57 -21.18
C GLY A 177 -1.53 9.84 -20.76
N ARG A 178 -1.07 10.13 -19.52
CA ARG A 178 0.16 9.56 -18.94
C ARG A 178 0.00 8.12 -18.47
N THR A 179 -1.21 7.64 -18.15
CA THR A 179 -1.41 6.31 -17.59
C THR A 179 -1.00 5.22 -18.57
N GLU A 180 0.05 4.48 -18.26
CA GLU A 180 0.64 3.46 -19.11
C GLU A 180 0.09 2.06 -18.79
N TRP A 181 -0.25 1.82 -17.52
CA TRP A 181 -0.70 0.52 -17.04
C TRP A 181 -1.71 0.64 -15.88
N VAL A 182 -2.53 -0.40 -15.73
CA VAL A 182 -3.45 -0.60 -14.60
C VAL A 182 -3.30 -2.05 -14.13
N ALA A 183 -2.96 -2.27 -12.87
CA ALA A 183 -2.91 -3.59 -12.25
C ALA A 183 -4.14 -3.77 -11.35
N VAL A 184 -5.16 -4.47 -11.84
CA VAL A 184 -6.42 -4.66 -11.11
C VAL A 184 -6.26 -5.81 -10.14
N THR A 185 -6.30 -5.54 -8.84
CA THR A 185 -6.20 -6.55 -7.78
C THR A 185 -7.56 -7.17 -7.47
N SER A 186 -7.58 -8.41 -6.97
CA SER A 186 -8.81 -9.15 -6.67
C SER A 186 -9.83 -9.09 -7.82
N ALA A 187 -9.34 -9.23 -9.06
CA ALA A 187 -10.13 -9.02 -10.25
C ALA A 187 -11.22 -10.11 -10.37
N ALA A 188 -12.46 -9.69 -10.59
CA ALA A 188 -13.61 -10.55 -10.89
C ALA A 188 -13.63 -11.86 -10.05
N PRO A 189 -13.78 -11.77 -8.72
CA PRO A 189 -13.60 -12.92 -7.82
C PRO A 189 -14.50 -14.12 -8.15
N ASP A 190 -15.68 -13.86 -8.75
CA ASP A 190 -16.64 -14.89 -9.16
C ASP A 190 -16.20 -15.70 -10.40
N SER A 191 -15.17 -15.22 -11.13
CA SER A 191 -14.62 -15.89 -12.31
C SER A 191 -13.42 -16.80 -12.01
N CYS A 192 -13.00 -16.88 -10.74
CA CYS A 192 -11.81 -17.60 -10.30
C CYS A 192 -12.16 -18.87 -9.51
N ALA A 193 -11.26 -19.86 -9.49
CA ALA A 193 -11.38 -20.99 -8.58
C ALA A 193 -11.34 -20.48 -7.13
N SER A 194 -12.02 -21.18 -6.22
CA SER A 194 -12.19 -20.72 -4.83
C SER A 194 -10.87 -20.64 -4.04
N ASP A 195 -9.84 -21.36 -4.47
CA ASP A 195 -8.50 -21.40 -3.89
C ASP A 195 -7.49 -20.48 -4.61
N GLU A 196 -7.95 -19.65 -5.53
CA GLU A 196 -7.12 -18.75 -6.33
C GLU A 196 -7.56 -17.28 -6.22
N MET A 197 -6.64 -16.40 -6.58
CA MET A 197 -6.86 -14.98 -6.79
C MET A 197 -6.11 -14.53 -8.05
N GLN A 198 -6.66 -13.51 -8.71
CA GLN A 198 -6.10 -12.96 -9.94
C GLN A 198 -5.78 -11.48 -9.79
N VAL A 199 -4.65 -11.10 -10.38
CA VAL A 199 -4.32 -9.72 -10.73
C VAL A 199 -4.32 -9.61 -12.25
N VAL A 200 -5.05 -8.63 -12.78
CA VAL A 200 -5.09 -8.38 -14.23
C VAL A 200 -4.28 -7.13 -14.52
N LEU A 201 -3.10 -7.31 -15.11
CA LEU A 201 -2.22 -6.23 -15.55
C LEU A 201 -2.61 -5.82 -16.97
N VAL A 202 -3.11 -4.61 -17.13
CA VAL A 202 -3.62 -4.07 -18.39
C VAL A 202 -2.75 -2.91 -18.84
N THR A 203 -2.30 -2.97 -20.09
CA THR A 203 -1.62 -1.89 -20.80
C THR A 203 -2.40 -1.58 -22.08
N ARG A 204 -1.95 -0.56 -22.84
CA ARG A 204 -2.59 -0.21 -24.11
C ARG A 204 -2.51 -1.31 -25.16
N ALA A 205 -1.43 -2.09 -25.13
CA ALA A 205 -1.15 -3.11 -26.14
C ALA A 205 -1.61 -4.52 -25.72
N GLN A 206 -1.53 -4.82 -24.42
CA GLN A 206 -1.69 -6.18 -23.91
C GLN A 206 -2.36 -6.20 -22.53
N ALA A 207 -2.96 -7.33 -22.19
CA ALA A 207 -3.43 -7.65 -20.86
C ALA A 207 -2.88 -9.01 -20.44
N GLU A 208 -2.46 -9.12 -19.18
CA GLU A 208 -1.90 -10.34 -18.61
C GLU A 208 -2.60 -10.67 -17.30
N VAL A 209 -2.97 -11.94 -17.14
CA VAL A 209 -3.62 -12.45 -15.93
C VAL A 209 -2.56 -13.18 -15.11
N ILE A 210 -2.34 -12.69 -13.90
CA ILE A 210 -1.41 -13.27 -12.95
C ILE A 210 -2.22 -13.94 -11.85
N THR A 211 -2.17 -15.26 -11.83
CA THR A 211 -2.87 -16.07 -10.82
C THR A 211 -1.93 -16.42 -9.68
N HIS A 212 -2.43 -16.32 -8.45
CA HIS A 212 -1.71 -16.79 -7.26
C HIS A 212 -2.66 -17.51 -6.29
N PRO A 213 -2.12 -18.36 -5.39
CA PRO A 213 -2.94 -19.03 -4.39
C PRO A 213 -3.67 -18.03 -3.49
N ARG A 214 -4.94 -18.27 -3.21
CA ARG A 214 -5.69 -17.61 -2.15
C ARG A 214 -5.22 -18.15 -0.80
N VAL A 215 -4.86 -17.26 0.11
CA VAL A 215 -4.64 -17.61 1.51
C VAL A 215 -5.92 -17.23 2.25
N ALA A 216 -6.47 -18.14 3.05
CA ALA A 216 -7.71 -17.91 3.81
C ALA A 216 -7.48 -16.96 5.00
N LEU A 217 -7.16 -15.71 4.67
CA LEU A 217 -6.91 -14.60 5.58
C LEU A 217 -7.27 -13.30 4.84
N ALA A 218 -7.90 -12.35 5.51
CA ALA A 218 -8.26 -11.05 4.95
C ALA A 218 -7.65 -9.90 5.76
N PRO A 219 -6.31 -9.86 5.93
CA PRO A 219 -5.69 -8.75 6.66
C PRO A 219 -5.82 -7.48 5.83
N LYS A 220 -5.86 -6.33 6.50
CA LYS A 220 -5.83 -5.03 5.83
C LYS A 220 -4.39 -4.72 5.35
N GLY A 221 -4.25 -3.88 4.32
CA GLY A 221 -2.96 -3.42 3.81
C GLY A 221 -2.30 -4.30 2.72
N THR A 222 -3.00 -5.31 2.21
CA THR A 222 -2.52 -6.14 1.10
C THR A 222 -2.33 -5.35 -0.19
N GLY A 223 -3.24 -4.42 -0.49
CA GLY A 223 -3.15 -3.47 -1.62
C GLY A 223 -1.93 -2.55 -1.50
N ASP A 224 -1.77 -1.90 -0.35
CA ASP A 224 -0.61 -1.04 -0.05
C ASP A 224 0.71 -1.80 -0.24
N MET A 225 0.79 -3.03 0.27
CA MET A 225 1.97 -3.89 0.13
C MET A 225 2.21 -4.29 -1.33
N PHE A 226 1.15 -4.66 -2.07
CA PHE A 226 1.25 -5.02 -3.47
C PHE A 226 1.74 -3.86 -4.33
N CYS A 227 1.15 -2.67 -4.17
CA CYS A 227 1.56 -1.45 -4.86
C CYS A 227 3.03 -1.11 -4.58
N ALA A 228 3.45 -1.20 -3.32
CA ALA A 228 4.84 -0.99 -2.91
C ALA A 228 5.80 -2.02 -3.53
N ALA A 229 5.48 -3.31 -3.46
CA ALA A 229 6.32 -4.38 -3.99
C ALA A 229 6.43 -4.32 -5.52
N LEU A 230 5.31 -4.12 -6.22
CA LEU A 230 5.28 -3.99 -7.68
C LEU A 230 6.15 -2.81 -8.11
N THR A 231 5.96 -1.65 -7.49
CA THR A 231 6.76 -0.46 -7.81
C THR A 231 8.23 -0.69 -7.53
N GLY A 232 8.57 -1.32 -6.39
CA GLY A 232 9.96 -1.58 -6.03
C GLY A 232 10.67 -2.52 -7.00
N HIS A 233 10.04 -3.63 -7.40
CA HIS A 233 10.60 -4.56 -8.39
C HIS A 233 10.74 -3.92 -9.76
N TRP A 234 9.74 -3.11 -10.17
CA TRP A 234 9.80 -2.37 -11.43
C TRP A 234 10.94 -1.36 -11.45
N LEU A 235 11.12 -0.63 -10.35
CA LEU A 235 12.25 0.29 -10.18
C LEU A 235 13.58 -0.44 -10.26
N ASN A 236 13.68 -1.66 -9.69
CA ASN A 236 14.88 -2.50 -9.74
C ASN A 236 15.12 -3.22 -11.08
N GLY A 237 14.35 -2.90 -12.12
CA GLY A 237 14.62 -3.31 -13.50
C GLY A 237 13.84 -4.52 -14.00
N ALA A 238 12.95 -5.10 -13.19
CA ALA A 238 12.00 -6.09 -13.67
C ALA A 238 11.01 -5.47 -14.69
N SER A 239 10.57 -6.24 -15.68
CA SER A 239 9.44 -5.81 -16.52
C SER A 239 8.16 -5.69 -15.67
N LEU A 240 7.16 -4.93 -16.13
CA LEU A 240 5.91 -4.76 -15.38
C LEU A 240 5.21 -6.09 -15.04
N PRO A 241 5.08 -7.06 -15.98
CA PRO A 241 4.56 -8.39 -15.65
C PRO A 241 5.37 -9.13 -14.59
N GLU A 242 6.70 -9.15 -14.73
CA GLU A 242 7.59 -9.80 -13.76
C GLU A 242 7.47 -9.14 -12.39
N ALA A 243 7.45 -7.80 -12.32
CA ALA A 243 7.30 -7.04 -11.09
C ALA A 243 5.96 -7.34 -10.40
N ALA A 244 4.86 -7.43 -11.16
CA ALA A 244 3.54 -7.78 -10.64
C ALA A 244 3.51 -9.25 -10.13
N ALA A 245 4.10 -10.19 -10.86
CA ALA A 245 4.21 -11.59 -10.44
C ALA A 245 5.07 -11.75 -9.16
N MET A 246 6.19 -11.02 -9.08
CA MET A 246 7.04 -10.98 -7.89
C MET A 246 6.33 -10.36 -6.69
N ALA A 247 5.54 -9.29 -6.90
CA ALA A 247 4.72 -8.68 -5.86
C ALA A 247 3.65 -9.66 -5.34
N CYS A 248 2.94 -10.37 -6.22
CA CYS A 248 2.00 -11.43 -5.83
C CYS A 248 2.69 -12.53 -5.02
N ALA A 249 3.84 -13.02 -5.48
CA ALA A 249 4.59 -14.06 -4.79
C ALA A 249 5.04 -13.61 -3.38
N GLN A 250 5.52 -12.37 -3.26
CA GLN A 250 5.93 -11.78 -1.98
C GLN A 250 4.74 -11.61 -1.03
N LEU A 251 3.60 -11.14 -1.54
CA LEU A 251 2.36 -11.01 -0.78
C LEU A 251 1.89 -12.38 -0.25
N VAL A 252 1.86 -13.42 -1.09
CA VAL A 252 1.49 -14.78 -0.69
C VAL A 252 2.43 -15.33 0.41
N GLN A 253 3.74 -15.04 0.34
CA GLN A 253 4.68 -15.42 1.39
C GLN A 253 4.36 -14.74 2.73
N VAL A 254 4.07 -13.43 2.70
CA VAL A 254 3.66 -12.70 3.90
C VAL A 254 2.35 -13.24 4.45
N LEU A 255 1.32 -13.42 3.62
CA LEU A 255 0.03 -13.95 4.05
C LEU A 255 0.16 -15.34 4.69
N ARG A 256 0.96 -16.24 4.11
CA ARG A 256 1.24 -17.57 4.70
C ARG A 256 1.96 -17.46 6.04
N ARG A 257 2.90 -16.53 6.18
CA ARG A 257 3.61 -16.28 7.45
C ARG A 257 2.65 -15.74 8.51
N THR A 258 1.85 -14.74 8.15
CA THR A 258 0.81 -14.15 9.00
C THR A 258 -0.17 -15.20 9.49
N SER A 259 -0.68 -16.04 8.57
CA SER A 259 -1.62 -17.13 8.88
C SER A 259 -1.01 -18.18 9.83
N ARG A 260 0.23 -18.63 9.59
CA ARG A 260 0.92 -19.58 10.48
C ARG A 260 1.15 -19.03 11.89
N ALA A 261 1.39 -17.72 11.99
CA ALA A 261 1.55 -17.04 13.27
C ALA A 261 0.22 -16.65 13.92
N GLN A 262 -0.91 -16.90 13.26
CA GLN A 262 -2.26 -16.51 13.71
C GLN A 262 -2.35 -15.02 14.09
N CYS A 263 -1.71 -14.16 13.29
CA CYS A 263 -1.74 -12.72 13.48
C CYS A 263 -2.77 -12.10 12.53
N ASP A 264 -3.52 -11.11 13.00
CA ASP A 264 -4.49 -10.39 12.17
C ASP A 264 -3.83 -9.31 11.29
N GLU A 265 -2.61 -8.90 11.64
CA GLU A 265 -1.82 -7.89 10.95
C GLU A 265 -0.71 -8.53 10.10
N LEU A 266 -0.38 -7.93 8.96
CA LEU A 266 0.64 -8.50 8.06
C LEU A 266 2.00 -8.68 8.77
N LEU A 267 2.59 -9.87 8.65
CA LEU A 267 3.93 -10.13 9.18
C LEU A 267 4.96 -10.13 8.06
N LEU A 268 5.58 -8.98 7.84
CA LEU A 268 6.69 -8.85 6.90
C LEU A 268 7.87 -9.71 7.32
N PRO A 269 8.61 -10.33 6.37
CA PRO A 269 9.85 -11.01 6.69
C PRO A 269 10.86 -10.01 7.25
N PRO A 270 11.81 -10.46 8.10
CA PRO A 270 12.89 -9.59 8.55
C PRO A 270 13.66 -9.07 7.33
N VAL A 271 13.92 -7.75 7.31
CA VAL A 271 14.77 -7.14 6.30
C VAL A 271 16.18 -7.64 6.52
N CYS A 272 16.63 -8.57 5.69
CA CYS A 272 18.03 -8.96 5.66
C CYS A 272 18.78 -7.81 4.99
N ARG A 273 19.35 -6.89 5.79
CA ARG A 273 20.27 -5.89 5.27
C ARG A 273 21.43 -6.66 4.65
N GLN A 274 21.48 -6.75 3.33
CA GLN A 274 22.70 -7.16 2.66
C GLN A 274 23.76 -6.16 3.09
N GLY A 275 24.68 -6.62 3.94
CA GLY A 275 25.77 -5.79 4.43
C GLY A 275 26.49 -5.19 3.24
N ALA A 276 26.74 -3.88 3.30
CA ALA A 276 27.71 -3.25 2.44
C ALA A 276 29.08 -3.88 2.71
N ALA A 277 29.36 -5.01 2.07
CA ALA A 277 30.70 -5.54 1.92
C ALA A 277 31.41 -4.67 0.87
N HIS A 278 31.68 -3.41 1.24
CA HIS A 278 32.76 -2.65 0.61
C HIS A 278 34.04 -2.98 1.35
N GLY A 279 34.96 -3.55 0.59
CA GLY A 279 36.16 -4.21 1.08
C GLY A 279 37.02 -3.31 1.97
N LEU A 280 37.30 -3.83 3.16
CA LEU A 280 38.60 -3.66 3.78
C LEU A 280 39.19 -5.07 3.86
N GLY A 281 40.19 -5.32 3.00
CA GLY A 281 40.97 -6.54 3.10
C GLY A 281 41.73 -6.55 4.42
N GLN A 282 41.77 -7.71 5.08
CA GLN A 282 42.99 -8.48 5.40
C GLN A 282 42.66 -9.63 6.37
N GLY A 283 43.22 -10.81 6.09
CA GLY A 283 43.56 -11.83 7.09
C GLY A 283 42.61 -13.03 7.23
N PRO A 284 43.09 -14.28 7.06
CA PRO A 284 42.27 -15.47 7.24
C PRO A 284 42.33 -15.93 8.70
N GLU A 285 41.19 -16.01 9.38
CA GLU A 285 41.06 -16.86 10.57
C GLU A 285 39.86 -17.79 10.42
N GLN A 286 40.17 -19.07 10.53
CA GLN A 286 39.24 -20.18 10.57
C GLN A 286 38.47 -20.14 11.90
N GLY A 287 37.14 -20.18 11.83
CA GLY A 287 36.30 -20.27 13.01
C GLY A 287 34.90 -20.73 12.63
N SER A 288 34.69 -22.05 12.64
CA SER A 288 33.39 -22.68 12.49
C SER A 288 32.45 -22.28 13.63
N ALA A 289 31.30 -21.69 13.31
CA ALA A 289 30.21 -21.53 14.26
C ALA A 289 28.95 -22.22 13.72
N HIS A 290 28.76 -23.47 14.15
CA HIS A 290 27.47 -24.15 14.13
C HIS A 290 26.50 -23.40 15.04
N CYS A 291 25.38 -22.92 14.51
CA CYS A 291 24.25 -22.45 15.33
C CYS A 291 23.13 -23.49 15.23
N SER A 292 23.05 -24.38 16.23
CA SER A 292 21.98 -25.37 16.38
C SER A 292 20.75 -24.72 17.01
N MET A 293 19.59 -24.91 16.36
CA MET A 293 18.28 -24.60 16.93
C MET A 293 17.98 -25.50 18.12
N HIS A 294 17.50 -24.92 19.22
CA HIS A 294 16.81 -25.64 20.27
C HIS A 294 15.40 -25.06 20.45
N GLU A 295 14.41 -25.84 20.01
CA GLU A 295 13.01 -25.74 20.45
C GLU A 295 12.92 -26.09 21.93
N VAL A 296 12.17 -25.30 22.69
CA VAL A 296 11.57 -25.73 23.95
C VAL A 296 10.10 -25.36 23.89
N ALA A 297 9.27 -26.39 23.72
CA ALA A 297 7.84 -26.35 23.96
C ALA A 297 7.58 -26.40 25.46
N GLN A 298 6.73 -25.50 25.97
CA GLN A 298 6.01 -25.72 27.22
C GLN A 298 4.58 -25.19 27.08
N GLU A 299 3.65 -26.13 27.15
CA GLU A 299 2.23 -25.93 27.41
C GLU A 299 2.03 -25.46 28.86
N SER A 300 1.13 -24.50 29.06
CA SER A 300 0.43 -24.37 30.33
C SER A 300 -0.96 -23.80 30.10
N THR A 301 -1.95 -24.62 30.43
CA THR A 301 -3.36 -24.29 30.59
C THR A 301 -3.56 -23.33 31.76
N HIS A 302 -4.42 -22.31 31.62
CA HIS A 302 -5.19 -21.77 32.74
C HIS A 302 -6.47 -21.08 32.27
N GLU A 303 -7.55 -21.40 32.97
CA GLU A 303 -8.94 -21.08 32.71
C GLU A 303 -9.41 -19.90 33.58
N ALA A 304 -10.18 -19.01 32.94
CA ALA A 304 -11.23 -18.08 33.39
C ALA A 304 -11.10 -17.20 34.67
N ALA A 305 -11.39 -15.90 34.49
CA ALA A 305 -12.30 -15.15 35.37
C ALA A 305 -12.93 -13.95 34.63
N HIS A 306 -14.26 -13.89 34.68
CA HIS A 306 -15.10 -12.74 34.33
C HIS A 306 -14.85 -11.58 35.30
N ASP A 307 -14.78 -10.34 34.79
CA ASP A 307 -15.25 -9.19 35.57
C ASP A 307 -15.85 -8.11 34.67
N SER A 308 -16.96 -7.56 35.16
CA SER A 308 -17.85 -6.60 34.51
C SER A 308 -17.47 -5.17 34.94
N ALA A 309 -17.14 -4.29 33.99
CA ALA A 309 -16.93 -2.87 34.25
C ALA A 309 -17.81 -2.01 33.33
N GLN A 310 -18.50 -1.06 33.96
CA GLN A 310 -19.51 -0.16 33.43
C GLN A 310 -18.98 0.78 32.33
N GLU A 311 -19.77 0.93 31.26
CA GLU A 311 -19.54 1.88 30.17
C GLU A 311 -19.73 3.34 30.63
N ALA A 312 -18.72 4.17 30.40
CA ALA A 312 -18.85 5.62 30.40
C ALA A 312 -19.21 6.11 28.98
N PRO A 313 -20.06 7.13 28.81
CA PRO A 313 -20.53 7.52 27.49
C PRO A 313 -19.42 8.18 26.65
N ALA A 314 -19.29 7.71 25.41
CA ALA A 314 -18.34 8.24 24.43
C ALA A 314 -18.61 9.72 24.06
N PRO A 315 -17.56 10.54 23.84
CA PRO A 315 -17.70 11.93 23.44
C PRO A 315 -18.33 12.08 22.04
N ALA A 316 -19.09 13.16 21.86
CA ALA A 316 -20.04 13.41 20.77
C ALA A 316 -19.49 13.32 19.32
N PHE A 317 -18.18 13.20 19.11
CA PHE A 317 -17.57 13.10 17.77
C PHE A 317 -17.69 11.69 17.16
N LEU A 318 -17.87 10.64 17.97
CA LEU A 318 -18.07 9.27 17.50
C LEU A 318 -19.45 9.01 16.88
N ARG A 319 -20.45 9.87 17.17
CA ARG A 319 -21.83 9.66 16.69
C ARG A 319 -22.01 9.80 15.18
N HIS A 320 -21.07 10.41 14.46
CA HIS A 320 -21.13 10.47 13.00
C HIS A 320 -20.61 9.20 12.31
N PHE A 321 -19.83 8.36 13.00
CA PHE A 321 -19.34 7.09 12.43
C PHE A 321 -20.20 5.89 12.83
N THR A 322 -20.88 5.92 13.98
CA THR A 322 -21.69 4.78 14.43
C THR A 322 -23.05 4.69 13.74
N TYR A 323 -23.61 5.79 13.22
CA TYR A 323 -24.94 5.82 12.62
C TYR A 323 -24.99 5.49 11.12
N GLN A 324 -23.86 5.21 10.47
CA GLN A 324 -23.82 4.78 9.05
C GLN A 324 -23.41 3.32 8.84
N ILE A 325 -23.21 2.55 9.93
CA ILE A 325 -22.77 1.13 9.87
C ILE A 325 -23.90 0.17 10.29
N CYS A 326 -25.06 0.68 10.71
CA CYS A 326 -26.25 -0.11 10.99
C CYS A 326 -27.49 0.60 10.43
N ASP A 327 -27.72 0.45 9.13
CA ASP A 327 -29.03 0.27 8.48
C ASP A 327 -28.81 -0.09 6.99
#